data_AF-A2IA80-F1
#
_entry.id   AF-A2IA80-F1
#
_cell.length_a   1.000
_cell.length_b   1.000
_cell.length_c   1.000
_cell.angle_alpha   90.00
_cell.angle_beta   90.00
_cell.angle_gamma   90.00
#
_symmetry.space_group_name_H-M   'P 1'
#
loop_
_entity.id
_entity.type
_entity.pdbx_description
1 polymer ?
#
loop_
_entity_poly.entity_id
_entity_poly.type
_entity_poly.pdbx_seq_one_letter_code
_entity_poly.pdbx_strand_id
1 'polypeptide(L)'
;MCTNLILFTVLSLLFSIEAKSIPNAQSEKVELNESTLKLLFVVAREGEVYPNNYMIKACPKYEYANHGFPPGELNENGRISMYQLGHKLRLIYPEFLHRRYITKNLLKATAVGNKYTISTREGALLTLKGLRNENMNKAINTRKWSAKRLSTTRNDEFTDAASGYYQSCPNFFKKQKIALKKELMPKEKNKRPADESTITDEDINSKTKNLINKLNENTGANITGDNLVALKYLADLYEATERSNLLLPKWYDEDMWISLHFLMRRYIEASVSTNDLRSLAGGRMVKYFFDKLDDKLAGRLEPCETKLLLHIGYERTVVPFFAALAGEDGFEINGLV
;
A
#
# COMPACT_ATOMS: atom_id res chain seq x y z
N MET A 1 7.41 -37.41 -11.63
CA MET A 1 6.03 -37.24 -11.18
C MET A 1 6.08 -36.72 -9.76
N CYS A 2 5.74 -35.46 -9.53
CA CYS A 2 5.73 -34.85 -8.19
C CYS A 2 4.29 -34.48 -7.87
N THR A 3 3.76 -35.08 -6.80
CA THR A 3 2.50 -34.72 -6.16
C THR A 3 2.71 -33.47 -5.30
N ASN A 4 1.74 -32.56 -5.35
CA ASN A 4 1.89 -31.15 -4.94
C ASN A 4 1.22 -30.87 -3.59
N LEU A 5 1.93 -30.13 -2.75
CA LEU A 5 1.33 -29.26 -1.73
C LEU A 5 2.05 -27.91 -1.83
N ILE A 6 1.29 -26.83 -2.03
CA ILE A 6 1.79 -25.46 -2.14
C ILE A 6 1.27 -24.69 -0.93
N LEU A 7 2.18 -24.05 -0.19
CA LEU A 7 1.84 -23.20 0.95
C LEU A 7 2.01 -21.72 0.58
N PHE A 8 1.00 -20.92 0.91
CA PHE A 8 0.99 -19.47 0.70
C PHE A 8 1.37 -18.74 1.98
N THR A 9 2.24 -17.74 1.88
CA THR A 9 2.51 -16.84 3.00
C THR A 9 2.54 -15.41 2.50
N VAL A 10 1.59 -14.64 3.00
CA VAL A 10 1.37 -13.24 2.64
C VAL A 10 1.81 -12.40 3.83
N LEU A 11 2.87 -11.61 3.67
CA LEU A 11 3.34 -10.67 4.68
C LEU A 11 2.95 -9.25 4.27
N SER A 12 1.85 -8.73 4.82
CA SER A 12 1.52 -7.30 4.77
C SER A 12 2.21 -6.62 5.94
N LEU A 13 3.24 -5.81 5.67
CA LEU A 13 3.85 -4.92 6.67
C LEU A 13 3.24 -3.52 6.50
N LEU A 14 2.13 -3.28 7.18
CA LEU A 14 1.66 -1.95 7.53
C LEU A 14 1.39 -1.92 9.04
N PHE A 15 1.90 -0.87 9.68
CA PHE A 15 1.85 -0.51 11.10
C PHE A 15 2.77 -1.27 12.06
N SER A 16 3.43 -0.51 12.93
CA SER A 16 3.88 -1.00 14.23
C SER A 16 2.65 -1.46 15.00
N ILE A 17 2.35 -2.75 14.94
CA ILE A 17 1.33 -3.39 15.76
C ILE A 17 2.08 -4.25 16.77
N GLU A 18 2.14 -3.81 18.01
CA GLU A 18 2.29 -4.75 19.12
C GLU A 18 1.04 -5.63 19.12
N ALA A 19 1.22 -6.92 18.86
CA ALA A 19 0.15 -7.90 18.91
C ALA A 19 -0.35 -8.02 20.35
N LYS A 20 -1.53 -7.45 20.66
CA LYS A 20 -2.33 -7.96 21.77
C LYS A 20 -2.97 -9.26 21.33
N SER A 21 -2.70 -10.31 22.11
CA SER A 21 -3.17 -11.68 21.93
C SER A 21 -4.68 -11.76 21.68
N ILE A 22 -5.07 -12.48 20.62
CA ILE A 22 -6.45 -12.90 20.35
C ILE A 22 -6.85 -13.96 21.38
N PRO A 23 -8.03 -13.86 22.03
CA PRO A 23 -8.64 -15.00 22.69
C PRO A 23 -9.27 -15.92 21.64
N ASN A 24 -8.67 -17.10 21.47
CA ASN A 24 -9.31 -18.33 21.02
C ASN A 24 -9.97 -18.36 19.63
N ALA A 25 -9.24 -17.96 18.59
CA ALA A 25 -9.29 -18.67 17.32
C ALA A 25 -7.99 -19.47 17.23
N GLN A 26 -8.07 -20.80 17.19
CA GLN A 26 -6.91 -21.63 16.92
C GLN A 26 -6.40 -21.29 15.51
N SER A 27 -5.47 -20.34 15.40
CA SER A 27 -4.64 -20.24 14.21
C SER A 27 -3.74 -21.48 14.26
N GLU A 28 -4.05 -22.47 13.41
CA GLU A 28 -3.07 -23.49 13.12
C GLU A 28 -1.81 -22.77 12.68
N LYS A 29 -0.77 -22.89 13.50
CA LYS A 29 0.55 -22.38 13.22
C LYS A 29 1.09 -23.25 12.09
N VAL A 30 0.75 -22.90 10.86
CA VAL A 30 1.21 -23.64 9.69
C VAL A 30 2.73 -23.53 9.66
N GLU A 31 3.43 -24.60 10.05
CA GLU A 31 4.88 -24.67 9.96
C GLU A 31 5.28 -24.67 8.50
N LEU A 32 5.99 -23.62 8.10
CA LEU A 32 6.41 -23.40 6.73
C LEU A 32 7.57 -24.33 6.39
N ASN A 33 7.31 -25.37 5.60
CA ASN A 33 8.36 -26.26 5.15
C ASN A 33 9.12 -25.67 3.95
N GLU A 34 10.21 -24.95 4.22
CA GLU A 34 11.09 -24.33 3.20
C GLU A 34 11.65 -25.32 2.17
N SER A 35 11.77 -26.62 2.49
CA SER A 35 12.26 -27.64 1.56
C SER A 35 11.32 -27.84 0.36
N THR A 36 10.04 -27.50 0.52
CA THR A 36 9.01 -27.63 -0.51
C THR A 36 8.71 -26.31 -1.23
N LEU A 37 9.10 -25.17 -0.65
CA LEU A 37 8.87 -23.84 -1.21
C LEU A 37 9.57 -23.68 -2.57
N LYS A 38 8.83 -23.17 -3.58
CA LYS A 38 9.34 -23.03 -4.96
C LYS A 38 9.46 -21.59 -5.42
N LEU A 39 8.58 -20.71 -4.95
CA LEU A 39 8.53 -19.30 -5.34
C LEU A 39 7.95 -18.47 -4.21
N LEU A 40 8.55 -17.30 -4.01
CA LEU A 40 8.04 -16.25 -3.14
C LEU A 40 7.63 -15.05 -4.00
N PHE A 41 6.37 -14.63 -3.87
CA PHE A 41 5.82 -13.46 -4.56
C PHE A 41 5.49 -12.39 -3.52
N VAL A 42 6.30 -11.33 -3.46
CA VAL A 42 6.18 -10.27 -2.46
C VAL A 42 5.69 -9.01 -3.14
N VAL A 43 4.54 -8.48 -2.72
CA VAL A 43 4.08 -7.14 -3.07
C VAL A 43 4.12 -6.29 -1.80
N ALA A 44 4.80 -5.14 -1.87
CA ALA A 44 4.97 -4.24 -0.73
C ALA A 44 4.75 -2.78 -1.15
N ARG A 45 4.25 -1.97 -0.22
CA ARG A 45 4.25 -0.51 -0.33
C ARG A 45 5.69 -0.01 -0.19
N GLU A 46 6.02 1.08 -0.84
CA GLU A 46 7.19 1.88 -0.50
C GLU A 46 7.17 2.32 0.97
N GLY A 47 8.36 2.65 1.48
CA GLY A 47 8.50 3.19 2.81
C GLY A 47 7.94 4.60 2.93
N GLU A 48 8.09 5.17 4.11
CA GLU A 48 7.70 6.54 4.42
C GLU A 48 8.38 7.56 3.49
N VAL A 49 7.58 8.48 2.96
CA VAL A 49 8.02 9.53 2.04
C VAL A 49 7.81 10.90 2.62
N TYR A 50 8.59 11.87 2.15
CA TYR A 50 8.23 13.28 2.33
C TYR A 50 6.95 13.61 1.54
N PRO A 51 6.16 14.60 2.00
CA PRO A 51 5.05 15.13 1.25
C PRO A 51 5.42 15.43 -0.20
N ASN A 52 4.61 14.97 -1.15
CA ASN A 52 4.82 15.24 -2.56
C ASN A 52 4.05 16.48 -3.04
N ASN A 53 4.33 16.94 -4.26
CA ASN A 53 3.72 18.15 -4.81
C ASN A 53 2.18 18.07 -4.96
N TYR A 54 1.61 16.89 -5.18
CA TYR A 54 0.15 16.73 -5.27
C TYR A 54 -0.52 16.86 -3.91
N MET A 55 0.11 16.30 -2.87
CA MET A 55 -0.32 16.43 -1.47
C MET A 55 -0.27 17.90 -1.02
N ILE A 56 0.85 18.58 -1.25
CA ILE A 56 1.02 20.00 -0.89
C ILE A 56 0.01 20.87 -1.65
N LYS A 57 -0.21 20.63 -2.95
CA LYS A 57 -1.20 21.38 -3.73
C LYS A 57 -2.63 21.20 -3.24
N ALA A 58 -2.96 20.06 -2.64
CA ALA A 58 -4.28 19.81 -2.07
C ALA A 58 -4.52 20.59 -0.77
N CYS A 59 -3.47 21.08 -0.10
CA CYS A 59 -3.53 21.87 1.13
C CYS A 59 -2.88 23.25 0.95
N PRO A 60 -3.62 24.25 0.43
CA PRO A 60 -3.10 25.61 0.26
C PRO A 60 -2.54 26.25 1.53
N LYS A 61 -3.03 25.85 2.71
CA LYS A 61 -2.60 26.36 4.02
C LYS A 61 -1.53 25.50 4.71
N TYR A 62 -0.90 24.56 3.99
CA TYR A 62 0.09 23.66 4.59
C TYR A 62 1.30 24.42 5.17
N GLU A 63 1.58 24.18 6.45
CA GLU A 63 2.56 24.90 7.27
C GLU A 63 4.00 24.71 6.77
N TYR A 64 4.27 23.58 6.11
CA TYR A 64 5.59 23.21 5.62
C TYR A 64 5.72 23.24 4.10
N ALA A 65 4.83 23.97 3.41
CA ALA A 65 4.88 24.08 1.94
C ALA A 65 6.26 24.54 1.41
N ASN A 66 7.00 25.32 2.20
CA ASN A 66 8.32 25.87 1.84
C ASN A 66 9.51 25.22 2.57
N HIS A 67 9.32 24.10 3.27
CA HIS A 67 10.37 23.52 4.14
C HIS A 67 11.56 22.90 3.36
N GLY A 68 11.46 22.74 2.03
CA GLY A 68 12.61 22.36 1.19
C GLY A 68 12.98 20.87 1.23
N PHE A 69 12.08 19.99 1.71
CA PHE A 69 12.27 18.54 1.60
C PHE A 69 12.29 18.09 0.13
N PRO A 70 12.94 16.95 -0.20
CA PRO A 70 12.83 16.34 -1.51
C PRO A 70 11.44 15.70 -1.70
N PRO A 71 10.52 16.31 -2.47
CA PRO A 71 9.10 15.93 -2.44
C PRO A 71 8.86 14.54 -3.02
N GLY A 72 8.22 13.67 -2.24
CA GLY A 72 7.92 12.28 -2.64
C GLY A 72 9.12 11.33 -2.67
N GLU A 73 10.29 11.74 -2.18
CA GLU A 73 11.40 10.81 -1.90
C GLU A 73 11.21 10.12 -0.54
N LEU A 74 11.88 8.98 -0.34
CA LEU A 74 11.88 8.32 0.97
C LEU A 74 12.53 9.21 2.03
N ASN A 75 11.89 9.34 3.17
CA ASN A 75 12.50 9.94 4.35
C ASN A 75 13.41 8.92 5.07
N GLU A 76 14.07 9.32 6.16
CA GLU A 76 15.00 8.44 6.88
C GLU A 76 14.30 7.16 7.39
N ASN A 77 13.12 7.31 7.98
CA ASN A 77 12.29 6.19 8.43
C ASN A 77 11.95 5.25 7.26
N GLY A 78 11.56 5.80 6.11
CA GLY A 78 11.25 5.03 4.91
C GLY A 78 12.43 4.22 4.40
N ARG A 79 13.65 4.78 4.46
CA ARG A 79 14.85 4.03 4.09
C ARG A 79 15.12 2.87 5.04
N ILE A 80 14.95 3.10 6.35
CA ILE A 80 15.10 2.07 7.38
C ILE A 80 14.05 0.97 7.19
N SER A 81 12.78 1.32 7.03
CA SER A 81 11.67 0.40 6.81
C SER A 81 11.92 -0.52 5.61
N MET A 82 12.37 0.04 4.48
CA MET A 82 12.61 -0.73 3.27
C MET A 82 13.83 -1.66 3.38
N TYR A 83 14.88 -1.24 4.08
CA TYR A 83 15.99 -2.13 4.43
C TYR A 83 15.53 -3.28 5.35
N GLN A 84 14.78 -2.93 6.40
CA GLN A 84 14.27 -3.91 7.36
C GLN A 84 13.33 -4.92 6.72
N LEU A 85 12.50 -4.52 5.76
CA LEU A 85 11.67 -5.45 4.97
C LEU A 85 12.54 -6.55 4.34
N GLY A 86 13.64 -6.16 3.69
CA GLY A 86 14.57 -7.10 3.07
C GLY A 86 15.24 -8.02 4.10
N HIS A 87 15.66 -7.44 5.23
CA HIS A 87 16.27 -8.21 6.31
C HIS A 87 15.27 -9.21 6.92
N LYS A 88 14.02 -8.80 7.16
CA LYS A 88 12.94 -9.68 7.65
C LYS A 88 12.66 -10.82 6.69
N LEU A 89 12.57 -10.56 5.38
CA LEU A 89 12.39 -11.62 4.38
C LEU A 89 13.53 -12.65 4.44
N ARG A 90 14.77 -12.22 4.67
CA ARG A 90 15.91 -13.13 4.85
C ARG A 90 15.76 -13.99 6.12
N LEU A 91 15.26 -13.41 7.21
CA LEU A 91 15.06 -14.10 8.49
C LEU A 91 13.84 -15.05 8.48
N ILE A 92 12.81 -14.75 7.69
CA ILE A 92 11.61 -15.59 7.56
C ILE A 92 11.86 -16.78 6.63
N TYR A 93 12.73 -16.63 5.63
CA TYR A 93 13.07 -17.67 4.67
C TYR A 93 14.58 -17.99 4.69
N PRO A 94 15.15 -18.34 5.85
CA PRO A 94 16.57 -18.48 6.04
C PRO A 94 17.18 -19.57 5.17
N GLU A 95 16.48 -20.67 4.87
CA GLU A 95 16.98 -21.78 4.05
C GLU A 95 16.76 -21.55 2.56
N PHE A 96 15.57 -21.08 2.20
CA PHE A 96 15.13 -20.86 0.84
C PHE A 96 15.90 -19.72 0.17
N LEU A 97 16.22 -18.68 0.96
CA LEU A 97 17.01 -17.52 0.56
C LEU A 97 18.47 -17.57 1.09
N HIS A 98 18.93 -18.73 1.64
CA HIS A 98 20.20 -18.92 2.36
C HIS A 98 21.50 -18.68 1.59
N ARG A 99 21.47 -18.13 0.37
CA ARG A 99 22.74 -17.95 -0.35
C ARG A 99 23.52 -16.77 0.21
N ARG A 100 24.84 -16.97 0.35
CA ARG A 100 25.81 -15.93 0.68
C ARG A 100 25.73 -14.75 -0.30
N TYR A 101 25.29 -15.02 -1.53
CA TYR A 101 25.02 -14.03 -2.57
C TYR A 101 23.67 -14.27 -3.24
N ILE A 102 22.77 -13.30 -3.12
CA ILE A 102 21.52 -13.25 -3.89
C ILE A 102 21.85 -12.67 -5.26
N THR A 103 21.98 -13.57 -6.25
CA THR A 103 22.29 -13.22 -7.63
C THR A 103 21.07 -12.60 -8.32
N LYS A 104 21.32 -11.87 -9.41
CA LYS A 104 20.27 -11.29 -10.27
C LYS A 104 19.31 -12.32 -10.89
N ASN A 105 19.66 -13.60 -10.86
CA ASN A 105 18.85 -14.67 -11.43
C ASN A 105 17.96 -15.35 -10.39
N LEU A 106 18.33 -15.30 -9.10
CA LEU A 106 17.51 -15.84 -8.01
C LEU A 106 16.37 -14.91 -7.62
N LEU A 107 16.49 -13.63 -7.97
CA LEU A 107 15.58 -12.59 -7.55
C LEU A 107 15.31 -11.61 -8.69
N LYS A 108 14.03 -11.29 -8.90
CA LYS A 108 13.59 -10.18 -9.73
C LYS A 108 12.88 -9.14 -8.85
N ALA A 109 13.48 -7.96 -8.72
CA ALA A 109 12.88 -6.83 -8.02
C ALA A 109 12.37 -5.81 -9.02
N THR A 110 11.09 -5.50 -8.95
CA THR A 110 10.44 -4.47 -9.77
C THR A 110 9.91 -3.34 -8.90
N ALA A 111 9.89 -2.15 -9.48
CA ALA A 111 9.33 -0.96 -8.87
C ALA A 111 8.44 -0.25 -9.90
N VAL A 112 7.52 0.59 -9.46
CA VAL A 112 6.69 1.36 -10.38
C VAL A 112 7.58 2.25 -11.25
N GLY A 113 7.32 2.30 -12.55
CA GLY A 113 8.23 2.81 -13.57
C GLY A 113 7.92 4.18 -14.19
N ASN A 114 7.12 5.04 -13.57
CA ASN A 114 6.90 6.40 -14.10
C ASN A 114 8.01 7.40 -13.68
N LYS A 115 8.03 8.61 -14.25
CA LYS A 115 9.08 9.63 -13.96
C LYS A 115 9.08 10.18 -12.52
N TYR A 116 8.06 9.85 -11.72
CA TYR A 116 7.86 10.33 -10.34
C TYR A 116 8.01 9.22 -9.29
N THR A 117 8.55 8.04 -9.63
CA THR A 117 8.58 6.85 -8.75
C THR A 117 9.91 6.60 -8.05
N ILE A 118 10.62 7.69 -7.68
CA ILE A 118 11.94 7.62 -7.05
C ILE A 118 11.88 6.77 -5.76
N SER A 119 10.85 6.98 -4.94
CA SER A 119 10.60 6.27 -3.69
C SER A 119 10.45 4.75 -3.85
N THR A 120 9.60 4.27 -4.75
CA THR A 120 9.46 2.82 -4.99
C THR A 120 10.76 2.17 -5.48
N ARG A 121 11.55 2.87 -6.30
CA ARG A 121 12.82 2.37 -6.84
C ARG A 121 13.90 2.32 -5.77
N GLU A 122 14.04 3.40 -5.00
CA GLU A 122 14.93 3.44 -3.84
C GLU A 122 14.54 2.38 -2.82
N GLY A 123 13.24 2.22 -2.55
CA GLY A 123 12.71 1.19 -1.66
C GLY A 123 13.08 -0.21 -2.11
N ALA A 124 12.88 -0.55 -3.39
CA ALA A 124 13.30 -1.84 -3.94
C ALA A 124 14.80 -2.08 -3.77
N LEU A 125 15.63 -1.08 -4.03
CA LEU A 125 17.08 -1.17 -3.85
C LEU A 125 17.47 -1.41 -2.40
N LEU A 126 16.87 -0.69 -1.44
CA LEU A 126 17.14 -0.86 -0.02
C LEU A 126 16.66 -2.23 0.50
N THR A 127 15.52 -2.72 0.03
CA THR A 127 15.08 -4.10 0.31
C THR A 127 16.10 -5.13 -0.19
N LEU A 128 16.69 -4.94 -1.37
CA LEU A 128 17.78 -5.81 -1.83
C LEU A 128 19.01 -5.75 -0.93
N LYS A 129 19.34 -4.57 -0.38
CA LYS A 129 20.47 -4.41 0.56
C LYS A 129 20.22 -5.16 1.87
N GLY A 130 19.02 -5.04 2.44
CA GLY A 130 18.63 -5.78 3.64
C GLY A 130 18.61 -7.29 3.42
N LEU A 131 18.10 -7.73 2.27
CA LEU A 131 18.04 -9.15 1.91
C LEU A 131 19.43 -9.78 1.73
N ARG A 132 20.41 -8.98 1.29
CA ARG A 132 21.84 -9.36 1.19
C ARG A 132 22.61 -9.21 2.50
N ASN A 133 21.94 -8.77 3.57
CA ASN A 133 22.56 -8.49 4.87
C ASN A 133 23.76 -7.52 4.76
N GLU A 134 23.68 -6.54 3.86
CA GLU A 134 24.68 -5.48 3.76
C GLU A 134 24.58 -4.53 4.96
N ASN A 135 25.65 -3.88 5.38
CA ASN A 135 25.60 -2.95 6.51
C ASN A 135 24.54 -1.85 6.30
N MET A 136 23.58 -1.74 7.23
CA MET A 136 22.44 -0.84 7.14
C MET A 136 22.87 0.63 6.99
N ASN A 137 23.77 1.11 7.85
CA ASN A 137 24.26 2.49 7.82
C ASN A 137 24.89 2.84 6.47
N LYS A 138 25.66 1.92 5.88
CA LYS A 138 26.19 2.08 4.53
C LYS A 138 25.10 2.10 3.46
N ALA A 139 24.11 1.20 3.57
CA ALA A 139 23.02 1.09 2.61
C ALA A 139 22.16 2.36 2.58
N ILE A 140 21.68 2.83 3.74
CA ILE A 140 20.77 3.98 3.84
C ILE A 140 21.45 5.31 3.46
N ASN A 141 22.76 5.45 3.73
CA ASN A 141 23.51 6.69 3.44
C ASN A 141 24.05 6.76 1.99
N THR A 142 23.80 5.76 1.16
CA THR A 142 24.28 5.75 -0.23
C THR A 142 23.43 6.69 -1.10
N ARG A 143 23.85 7.96 -1.24
CA ARG A 143 23.15 9.02 -2.02
C ARG A 143 23.12 8.85 -3.55
N LYS A 144 23.49 7.70 -4.12
CA LYS A 144 23.62 7.49 -5.58
C LYS A 144 22.59 6.53 -6.16
N TRP A 145 21.34 6.61 -5.71
CA TRP A 145 20.21 5.91 -6.31
C TRP A 145 19.75 6.65 -7.58
N SER A 146 20.67 6.92 -8.51
CA SER A 146 20.30 7.59 -9.77
C SER A 146 19.46 6.66 -10.64
N ALA A 147 18.51 7.24 -11.37
CA ALA A 147 17.59 6.55 -12.28
C ALA A 147 18.29 5.63 -13.32
N LYS A 148 19.61 5.73 -13.49
CA LYS A 148 20.42 4.93 -14.43
C LYS A 148 20.82 3.54 -13.92
N ARG A 149 20.73 3.22 -12.62
CA ARG A 149 21.35 2.00 -12.04
C ARG A 149 20.47 0.76 -11.91
N LEU A 150 19.24 0.78 -12.41
CA LEU A 150 18.30 -0.31 -12.24
C LEU A 150 17.82 -0.90 -13.56
N SER A 151 18.64 -1.75 -14.17
CA SER A 151 18.21 -2.59 -15.30
C SER A 151 17.17 -3.64 -14.90
N THR A 152 16.98 -3.90 -13.60
CA THR A 152 16.08 -4.94 -13.10
C THR A 152 14.69 -4.46 -12.70
N THR A 153 14.46 -3.14 -12.53
CA THR A 153 13.19 -2.66 -11.92
C THR A 153 12.13 -2.20 -12.89
N ARG A 154 12.49 -1.89 -14.13
CA ARG A 154 11.51 -1.56 -15.16
C ARG A 154 10.97 -2.88 -15.72
N ASN A 155 9.87 -3.32 -15.13
CA ASN A 155 9.04 -4.35 -15.72
C ASN A 155 7.78 -3.63 -16.21
N ASP A 156 7.65 -3.42 -17.51
CA ASP A 156 6.45 -2.80 -18.08
C ASP A 156 5.22 -3.69 -17.80
N GLU A 157 5.37 -5.03 -17.72
CA GLU A 157 4.27 -5.92 -17.30
C GLU A 157 3.81 -5.62 -15.88
N PHE A 158 4.71 -5.38 -14.92
CA PHE A 158 4.31 -5.04 -13.54
C PHE A 158 3.94 -3.57 -13.39
N THR A 159 4.72 -2.67 -13.98
CA THR A 159 4.49 -1.21 -13.90
C THR A 159 3.15 -0.86 -14.52
N ASP A 160 2.84 -1.46 -15.67
CA ASP A 160 1.57 -1.26 -16.35
C ASP A 160 0.48 -2.13 -15.68
N ALA A 161 0.68 -3.42 -15.38
CA ALA A 161 -0.39 -4.23 -14.78
C ALA A 161 -0.77 -3.85 -13.34
N ALA A 162 0.13 -3.30 -12.52
CA ALA A 162 -0.02 -3.29 -11.06
C ALA A 162 -0.37 -1.95 -10.40
N SER A 163 0.11 -0.82 -10.93
CA SER A 163 0.22 0.39 -10.08
C SER A 163 -0.35 1.68 -10.68
N GLY A 164 -0.77 1.65 -11.96
CA GLY A 164 -1.26 2.84 -12.65
C GLY A 164 -2.19 2.61 -13.83
N TYR A 165 -2.31 1.40 -14.40
CA TYR A 165 -3.14 1.21 -15.59
C TYR A 165 -4.62 1.51 -15.36
N TYR A 166 -5.18 1.13 -14.22
CA TYR A 166 -6.58 1.46 -13.94
C TYR A 166 -6.79 2.98 -13.77
N GLN A 167 -5.73 3.77 -13.54
CA GLN A 167 -5.81 5.24 -13.51
C GLN A 167 -5.87 5.86 -14.89
N SER A 168 -5.61 5.12 -15.97
CA SER A 168 -5.94 5.59 -17.32
C SER A 168 -7.29 5.04 -17.81
N CYS A 169 -7.99 4.24 -16.99
CA CYS A 169 -9.29 3.67 -17.32
C CYS A 169 -10.43 4.64 -16.93
N PRO A 170 -11.14 5.25 -17.88
CA PRO A 170 -12.24 6.18 -17.56
C PRO A 170 -13.39 5.51 -16.81
N ASN A 171 -13.65 4.23 -17.11
CA ASN A 171 -14.69 3.44 -16.47
C ASN A 171 -14.40 3.19 -14.99
N PHE A 172 -13.12 3.01 -14.62
CA PHE A 172 -12.72 2.84 -13.22
C PHE A 172 -13.09 4.09 -12.41
N PHE A 173 -12.64 5.29 -12.83
CA PHE A 173 -12.93 6.52 -12.08
C PHE A 173 -14.42 6.83 -12.01
N LYS A 174 -15.18 6.58 -13.08
CA LYS A 174 -16.64 6.77 -13.06
C LYS A 174 -17.29 5.90 -11.99
N LYS A 175 -16.96 4.60 -11.95
CA LYS A 175 -17.49 3.66 -10.95
C LYS A 175 -17.00 3.96 -9.54
N GLN A 176 -15.71 4.28 -9.39
CA GLN A 176 -15.10 4.61 -8.11
C GLN A 176 -15.74 5.87 -7.51
N LYS A 177 -15.94 6.92 -8.31
CA LYS A 177 -16.60 8.16 -7.87
C LYS A 177 -18.02 7.91 -7.37
N ILE A 178 -18.78 7.03 -8.03
CA ILE A 178 -20.12 6.64 -7.59
C ILE A 178 -20.06 5.92 -6.23
N ALA A 179 -19.15 4.95 -6.08
CA ALA A 179 -18.98 4.21 -4.84
C ALA A 179 -18.53 5.13 -3.68
N LEU A 180 -17.55 5.99 -3.92
CA LEU A 180 -17.04 6.96 -2.94
C LEU A 180 -18.11 7.97 -2.53
N LYS A 181 -18.91 8.50 -3.48
CA LYS A 181 -20.03 9.39 -3.14
C LYS A 181 -21.05 8.69 -2.27
N LYS A 182 -21.42 7.45 -2.62
CA LYS A 182 -22.39 6.66 -1.85
C LYS A 182 -21.92 6.39 -0.42
N GLU A 183 -20.64 6.10 -0.26
CA GLU A 183 -20.06 5.74 1.04
C GLU A 183 -19.77 6.97 1.91
N LEU A 184 -19.11 7.99 1.36
CA LEU A 184 -18.52 9.06 2.15
C LEU A 184 -19.41 10.29 2.27
N MET A 185 -20.33 10.52 1.33
CA MET A 185 -21.16 11.72 1.36
C MET A 185 -22.44 11.46 2.16
N PRO A 186 -22.84 12.41 3.02
CA PRO A 186 -24.11 12.34 3.73
C PRO A 186 -25.25 12.08 2.75
N LYS A 187 -26.08 11.08 3.03
CA LYS A 187 -27.32 10.88 2.26
C LYS A 187 -28.23 12.07 2.53
N GLU A 188 -28.80 12.67 1.49
CA GLU A 188 -29.92 13.59 1.68
C GLU A 188 -31.06 12.83 2.36
N LYS A 189 -31.69 13.44 3.37
CA LYS A 189 -32.75 12.81 4.17
C LYS A 189 -33.92 12.36 3.28
N ASN A 190 -33.93 11.10 2.88
CA ASN A 190 -35.17 10.42 2.58
C ASN A 190 -35.80 10.07 3.92
N LYS A 191 -36.92 10.73 4.26
CA LYS A 191 -37.74 10.42 5.45
C LYS A 191 -38.01 8.92 5.49
N ARG A 192 -37.30 8.18 6.35
CA ARG A 192 -37.70 6.84 6.78
C ARG A 192 -38.19 6.91 8.22
N PRO A 193 -39.17 6.06 8.60
CA PRO A 193 -39.69 6.04 9.95
C PRO A 193 -38.60 5.63 10.92
N ALA A 194 -38.59 6.27 12.09
CA ALA A 194 -37.65 6.02 13.16
C ALA A 194 -37.86 4.61 13.75
N ASP A 195 -36.80 3.82 13.82
CA ASP A 195 -36.72 2.68 14.73
C ASP A 195 -35.29 2.52 15.28
N GLU A 196 -35.21 1.88 16.44
CA GLU A 196 -34.29 2.10 17.57
C GLU A 196 -32.79 1.80 17.43
N SER A 197 -32.02 2.60 18.19
CA SER A 197 -30.77 2.32 18.92
C SER A 197 -29.69 1.43 18.27
N THR A 198 -28.97 2.01 17.33
CA THR A 198 -27.53 1.77 17.06
C THR A 198 -26.94 3.12 16.64
N ILE A 199 -25.62 3.34 16.66
CA ILE A 199 -25.03 4.58 16.10
C ILE A 199 -25.66 4.79 14.72
N THR A 200 -26.51 5.79 14.59
CA THR A 200 -27.41 5.83 13.44
C THR A 200 -26.63 6.28 12.21
N ASP A 201 -27.07 5.88 11.02
CA ASP A 201 -26.57 6.44 9.75
C ASP A 201 -26.56 7.98 9.79
N GLU A 202 -27.47 8.61 10.56
CA GLU A 202 -27.51 10.07 10.78
C GLU A 202 -26.31 10.60 11.59
N ASP A 203 -25.88 9.90 12.64
CA ASP A 203 -24.72 10.29 13.46
C ASP A 203 -23.40 10.19 12.69
N ILE A 204 -23.24 9.12 11.90
CA ILE A 204 -22.07 8.91 11.04
C ILE A 204 -22.00 10.00 9.96
N ASN A 205 -23.14 10.33 9.36
CA ASN A 205 -23.25 11.40 8.35
C ASN A 205 -22.92 12.77 8.94
N SER A 206 -23.41 13.07 10.15
CA SER A 206 -23.12 14.32 10.87
C SER A 206 -21.63 14.46 11.20
N LYS A 207 -21.01 13.41 11.76
CA LYS A 207 -19.57 13.39 12.07
C LYS A 207 -18.72 13.56 10.82
N THR A 208 -19.05 12.84 9.74
CA THR A 208 -18.33 12.94 8.46
C THR A 208 -18.42 14.35 7.87
N LYS A 209 -19.62 14.96 7.90
CA LYS A 209 -19.84 16.33 7.42
C LYS A 209 -19.02 17.34 8.24
N ASN A 210 -19.03 17.22 9.57
CA ASN A 210 -18.26 18.09 10.46
C ASN A 210 -16.75 17.98 10.20
N LEU A 211 -16.25 16.75 10.05
CA LEU A 211 -14.85 16.49 9.71
C LEU A 211 -14.45 17.18 8.39
N ILE A 212 -15.22 16.97 7.32
CA ILE A 212 -14.94 17.59 6.01
C ILE A 212 -14.97 19.12 6.10
N ASN A 213 -15.92 19.70 6.83
CA ASN A 213 -15.99 21.15 7.04
C ASN A 213 -14.73 21.68 7.74
N LYS A 214 -14.34 21.06 8.86
CA LYS A 214 -13.12 21.43 9.58
C LYS A 214 -11.87 21.30 8.71
N LEU A 215 -11.77 20.24 7.91
CA LEU A 215 -10.66 20.07 6.97
C LEU A 215 -10.63 21.20 5.95
N ASN A 216 -11.75 21.49 5.28
CA ASN A 216 -11.81 22.59 4.30
C ASN A 216 -11.45 23.96 4.94
N GLU A 217 -11.98 24.25 6.12
CA GLU A 217 -11.71 25.51 6.85
C GLU A 217 -10.23 25.67 7.20
N ASN A 218 -9.62 24.65 7.79
CA ASN A 218 -8.24 24.72 8.28
C ASN A 218 -7.19 24.57 7.18
N THR A 219 -7.48 23.82 6.12
CA THR A 219 -6.51 23.50 5.05
C THR A 219 -6.67 24.38 3.81
N GLY A 220 -7.86 24.96 3.59
CA GLY A 220 -8.23 25.61 2.33
C GLY A 220 -8.48 24.63 1.18
N ALA A 221 -8.55 23.32 1.45
CA ALA A 221 -8.86 22.32 0.45
C ALA A 221 -10.30 22.45 -0.08
N ASN A 222 -10.53 21.92 -1.27
CA ASN A 222 -11.86 21.86 -1.88
C ASN A 222 -12.40 20.42 -1.84
N ILE A 223 -12.63 19.89 -0.63
CA ILE A 223 -13.24 18.57 -0.47
C ILE A 223 -14.75 18.70 -0.71
N THR A 224 -15.20 18.12 -1.82
CA THR A 224 -16.62 18.03 -2.19
C THR A 224 -16.92 16.62 -2.67
N GLY A 225 -18.21 16.26 -2.79
CA GLY A 225 -18.59 14.98 -3.39
C GLY A 225 -18.04 14.78 -4.80
N ASP A 226 -17.76 15.85 -5.53
CA ASP A 226 -17.15 15.78 -6.86
C ASP A 226 -15.62 15.74 -6.87
N ASN A 227 -14.97 16.06 -5.74
CA ASN A 227 -13.52 16.17 -5.58
C ASN A 227 -13.01 15.43 -4.33
N LEU A 228 -13.39 14.17 -4.15
CA LEU A 228 -12.97 13.35 -3.01
C LEU A 228 -11.48 12.95 -3.05
N VAL A 229 -10.79 13.15 -4.18
CA VAL A 229 -9.34 12.93 -4.26
C VAL A 229 -8.56 13.92 -3.37
N ALA A 230 -9.10 15.13 -3.14
CA ALA A 230 -8.50 16.09 -2.22
C ALA A 230 -8.45 15.57 -0.77
N LEU A 231 -9.49 14.84 -0.35
CA LEU A 231 -9.52 14.20 0.97
C LEU A 231 -8.37 13.20 1.12
N LYS A 232 -8.17 12.34 0.11
CA LYS A 232 -7.05 11.38 0.10
C LYS A 232 -5.71 12.10 0.20
N TYR A 233 -5.49 13.12 -0.62
CA TYR A 233 -4.22 13.86 -0.63
C TYR A 233 -3.95 14.58 0.70
N LEU A 234 -4.98 15.07 1.39
CA LEU A 234 -4.84 15.65 2.72
C LEU A 234 -4.47 14.61 3.77
N ALA A 235 -5.11 13.44 3.75
CA ALA A 235 -4.75 12.37 4.66
C ALA A 235 -3.30 11.91 4.44
N ASP A 236 -2.92 11.66 3.19
CA ASP A 236 -1.55 11.28 2.86
C ASP A 236 -0.54 12.38 3.28
N LEU A 237 -0.93 13.66 3.15
CA LEU A 237 -0.09 14.80 3.53
C LEU A 237 0.24 14.77 5.02
N TYR A 238 -0.78 14.73 5.89
CA TYR A 238 -0.57 14.77 7.33
C TYR A 238 0.08 13.50 7.87
N GLU A 239 -0.18 12.33 7.27
CA GLU A 239 0.56 11.10 7.57
C GLU A 239 2.05 11.27 7.20
N ALA A 240 2.36 11.83 6.03
CA ALA A 240 3.74 12.08 5.62
C ALA A 240 4.44 13.16 6.46
N THR A 241 3.70 14.16 6.96
CA THR A 241 4.20 15.19 7.89
C THR A 241 4.63 14.56 9.21
N GLU A 242 3.72 13.80 9.84
CA GLU A 242 3.98 13.11 11.11
C GLU A 242 5.17 12.15 10.98
N ARG A 243 5.17 11.30 9.95
CA ARG A 243 6.23 10.30 9.72
C ARG A 243 7.57 10.89 9.32
N SER A 244 7.60 12.18 8.99
CA SER A 244 8.82 12.97 8.78
C SER A 244 9.30 13.68 10.05
N ASN A 245 8.75 13.30 11.22
CA ASN A 245 9.03 13.89 12.54
C ASN A 245 8.77 15.40 12.61
N LEU A 246 7.79 15.89 11.85
CA LEU A 246 7.34 17.29 11.89
C LEU A 246 6.14 17.42 12.83
N LEU A 247 6.01 18.60 13.41
CA LEU A 247 4.88 18.88 14.29
C LEU A 247 3.60 19.07 13.46
N LEU A 248 2.56 18.32 13.83
CA LEU A 248 1.23 18.57 13.30
C LEU A 248 0.67 19.87 13.89
N PRO A 249 -0.18 20.59 13.15
CA PRO A 249 -0.75 21.84 13.65
C PRO A 249 -1.72 21.59 14.80
N LYS A 250 -1.86 22.57 15.70
CA LYS A 250 -2.64 22.43 16.95
C LYS A 250 -4.10 22.02 16.76
N TRP A 251 -4.71 22.37 15.62
CA TRP A 251 -6.10 22.03 15.30
C TRP A 251 -6.27 20.56 14.87
N TYR A 252 -5.17 19.90 14.50
CA TYR A 252 -5.13 18.52 14.07
C TYR A 252 -4.75 17.64 15.25
N ASP A 253 -5.69 17.54 16.18
CA ASP A 253 -5.59 16.77 17.42
C ASP A 253 -5.85 15.26 17.20
N GLU A 254 -5.79 14.49 18.28
CA GLU A 254 -6.00 13.04 18.26
C GLU A 254 -7.39 12.65 17.72
N ASP A 255 -8.44 13.42 18.07
CA ASP A 255 -9.79 13.17 17.57
C ASP A 255 -9.88 13.40 16.05
N MET A 256 -9.23 14.45 15.54
CA MET A 256 -9.10 14.72 14.11
C MET A 256 -8.34 13.60 13.40
N TRP A 257 -7.23 13.15 14.01
CA TRP A 257 -6.42 12.04 13.50
C TRP A 257 -7.26 10.76 13.35
N ILE A 258 -7.91 10.32 14.43
CA ILE A 258 -8.73 9.10 14.45
C ILE A 258 -9.88 9.21 13.45
N SER A 259 -10.56 10.35 13.42
CA SER A 259 -11.69 10.58 12.51
C SER A 259 -11.29 10.54 11.05
N LEU A 260 -10.14 11.14 10.69
CA LEU A 260 -9.62 11.10 9.33
C LEU A 260 -9.21 9.68 8.93
N HIS A 261 -8.53 8.93 9.81
CA HIS A 261 -8.15 7.55 9.55
C HIS A 261 -9.36 6.63 9.34
N PHE A 262 -10.40 6.80 10.16
CA PHE A 262 -11.65 6.07 9.99
C PHE A 262 -12.31 6.39 8.64
N LEU A 263 -12.37 7.67 8.25
CA LEU A 263 -12.92 8.08 6.95
C LEU A 263 -12.08 7.55 5.78
N MET A 264 -10.75 7.52 5.93
CA MET A 264 -9.85 6.98 4.91
C MET A 264 -9.96 5.47 4.75
N ARG A 265 -10.21 4.73 5.83
CA ARG A 265 -10.55 3.30 5.74
C ARG A 265 -11.77 3.10 4.84
N ARG A 266 -12.85 3.84 5.08
CA ARG A 266 -14.07 3.79 4.24
C ARG A 266 -13.80 4.23 2.79
N TYR A 267 -12.94 5.22 2.58
CA TYR A 267 -12.51 5.62 1.23
C TYR A 267 -11.84 4.45 0.48
N ILE A 268 -10.95 3.75 1.16
CA ILE A 268 -10.21 2.61 0.60
C ILE A 268 -11.17 1.47 0.29
N GLU A 269 -12.03 1.08 1.24
CA GLU A 269 -13.03 0.02 1.08
C GLU A 269 -14.00 0.33 -0.07
N ALA A 270 -14.54 1.55 -0.13
CA ALA A 270 -15.41 1.99 -1.23
C ALA A 270 -14.72 1.93 -2.60
N SER A 271 -13.42 2.22 -2.66
CA SER A 271 -12.63 2.21 -3.91
C SER A 271 -12.51 0.83 -4.55
N VAL A 272 -12.75 -0.24 -3.79
CA VAL A 272 -12.68 -1.64 -4.22
C VAL A 272 -13.93 -2.44 -3.79
N SER A 273 -15.06 -1.75 -3.64
CA SER A 273 -16.30 -2.29 -3.05
C SER A 273 -17.14 -3.20 -3.95
N THR A 274 -16.84 -3.25 -5.25
CA THR A 274 -17.60 -4.05 -6.22
C THR A 274 -16.68 -4.98 -6.99
N ASN A 275 -17.21 -6.10 -7.48
CA ASN A 275 -16.46 -7.03 -8.32
C ASN A 275 -15.84 -6.33 -9.54
N ASP A 276 -16.56 -5.39 -10.16
CA ASP A 276 -16.04 -4.54 -11.24
C ASP A 276 -14.84 -3.71 -10.79
N LEU A 277 -14.93 -3.02 -9.64
CA LEU A 277 -13.83 -2.19 -9.13
C LEU A 277 -12.61 -3.03 -8.76
N ARG A 278 -12.81 -4.18 -8.11
CA ARG A 278 -11.75 -5.14 -7.78
C ARG A 278 -11.06 -5.67 -9.03
N SER A 279 -11.84 -6.10 -10.02
CA SER A 279 -11.34 -6.60 -11.30
C SER A 279 -10.57 -5.52 -12.07
N LEU A 280 -11.12 -4.31 -12.17
CA LEU A 280 -10.47 -3.19 -12.88
C LEU A 280 -9.17 -2.73 -12.19
N ALA A 281 -9.16 -2.64 -10.86
CA ALA A 281 -8.02 -2.09 -10.13
C ALA A 281 -6.92 -3.13 -9.82
N GLY A 282 -7.30 -4.35 -9.45
CA GLY A 282 -6.37 -5.39 -8.99
C GLY A 282 -6.30 -6.63 -9.88
N GLY A 283 -7.32 -6.88 -10.72
CA GLY A 283 -7.42 -8.12 -11.49
C GLY A 283 -6.23 -8.38 -12.43
N ARG A 284 -5.62 -7.32 -12.98
CA ARG A 284 -4.39 -7.46 -13.78
C ARG A 284 -3.19 -7.94 -12.97
N MET A 285 -3.04 -7.47 -11.73
CA MET A 285 -1.99 -7.96 -10.83
C MET A 285 -2.25 -9.41 -10.43
N VAL A 286 -3.50 -9.77 -10.14
CA VAL A 286 -3.88 -11.15 -9.83
C VAL A 286 -3.57 -12.08 -11.00
N LYS A 287 -3.92 -11.66 -12.23
CA LYS A 287 -3.54 -12.40 -13.43
C LYS A 287 -2.02 -12.55 -13.54
N TYR A 288 -1.27 -11.46 -13.38
CA TYR A 288 0.19 -11.50 -13.43
C TYR A 288 0.77 -12.46 -12.36
N PHE A 289 0.22 -12.46 -11.15
CA PHE A 289 0.61 -13.39 -10.10
C PHE A 289 0.42 -14.86 -10.52
N PHE A 290 -0.77 -15.23 -11.00
CA PHE A 290 -1.04 -16.59 -11.48
C PHE A 290 -0.19 -16.95 -12.69
N ASP A 291 -0.02 -16.04 -13.65
CA ASP A 291 0.84 -16.28 -14.82
C ASP A 291 2.28 -16.60 -14.39
N LYS A 292 2.84 -15.92 -13.36
CA LYS A 292 4.19 -16.22 -12.85
C LYS A 292 4.27 -17.50 -12.04
N LEU A 293 3.18 -17.91 -11.38
CA LEU A 293 3.09 -19.23 -10.76
C LEU A 293 3.09 -20.34 -11.81
N ASP A 294 2.26 -20.20 -12.85
CA ASP A 294 2.19 -21.16 -13.97
C ASP A 294 3.54 -21.26 -14.70
N ASP A 295 4.19 -20.13 -14.95
CA ASP A 295 5.52 -20.09 -15.53
C ASP A 295 6.55 -20.79 -14.64
N LYS A 296 6.45 -20.66 -13.31
CA LYS A 296 7.33 -21.38 -12.40
C LYS A 296 7.09 -22.89 -12.46
N LEU A 297 5.83 -23.32 -12.47
CA LEU A 297 5.45 -24.72 -12.51
C LEU A 297 5.83 -25.39 -13.84
N ALA A 298 5.71 -24.65 -14.94
CA ALA A 298 6.09 -25.11 -16.27
C ALA A 298 7.59 -24.98 -16.60
N GLY A 299 8.40 -24.42 -15.67
CA GLY A 299 9.82 -24.17 -15.91
C GLY A 299 10.11 -23.09 -16.97
N ARG A 300 9.16 -22.16 -17.19
CA ARG A 300 9.25 -21.04 -18.14
C ARG A 300 9.53 -19.69 -17.49
N LEU A 301 9.55 -19.62 -16.16
CA LEU A 301 9.81 -18.37 -15.46
C LEU A 301 11.25 -17.93 -15.74
N GLU A 302 11.47 -16.78 -16.36
CA GLU A 302 12.81 -16.31 -16.69
C GLU A 302 13.35 -15.24 -15.72
N PRO A 303 14.54 -15.44 -15.13
CA PRO A 303 15.39 -16.65 -15.18
C PRO A 303 14.80 -17.87 -14.45
N CYS A 304 15.01 -19.09 -14.95
CA CYS A 304 14.41 -20.34 -14.41
C CYS A 304 14.68 -20.56 -12.90
N GLU A 305 15.84 -20.10 -12.44
CA GLU A 305 16.26 -20.19 -11.06
C GLU A 305 15.63 -19.13 -10.13
N THR A 306 14.77 -18.25 -10.65
CA THR A 306 14.07 -17.23 -9.87
C THR A 306 13.29 -17.87 -8.74
N LYS A 307 13.61 -17.45 -7.51
CA LYS A 307 12.95 -17.87 -6.27
C LYS A 307 12.11 -16.76 -5.66
N LEU A 308 12.45 -15.49 -5.92
CA LEU A 308 11.76 -14.34 -5.35
C LEU A 308 11.39 -13.33 -6.45
N LEU A 309 10.10 -13.06 -6.56
CA LEU A 309 9.54 -11.93 -7.29
C LEU A 309 9.16 -10.84 -6.27
N LEU A 310 9.95 -9.77 -6.22
CA LEU A 310 9.75 -8.64 -5.31
C LEU A 310 9.16 -7.46 -6.08
N HIS A 311 8.08 -6.93 -5.57
CA HIS A 311 7.25 -5.93 -6.22
C HIS A 311 7.01 -4.75 -5.26
N ILE A 312 7.73 -3.64 -5.45
CA ILE A 312 7.55 -2.43 -4.64
C ILE A 312 6.64 -1.45 -5.37
N GLY A 313 5.52 -1.11 -4.73
CA GLY A 313 4.48 -0.23 -5.25
C GLY A 313 4.00 0.78 -4.22
N TYR A 314 2.77 1.26 -4.42
CA TYR A 314 2.09 2.21 -3.54
C TYR A 314 0.99 1.50 -2.76
N GLU A 315 0.29 2.18 -1.84
CA GLU A 315 -0.90 1.59 -1.19
C GLU A 315 -1.96 1.20 -2.24
N ARG A 316 -2.05 2.00 -3.30
CA ARG A 316 -2.91 1.77 -4.47
C ARG A 316 -2.43 0.64 -5.41
N THR A 317 -1.33 -0.03 -5.07
CA THR A 317 -0.88 -1.29 -5.69
C THR A 317 -1.26 -2.47 -4.81
N VAL A 318 -0.98 -2.34 -3.51
CA VAL A 318 -1.18 -3.37 -2.50
C VAL A 318 -2.66 -3.62 -2.26
N VAL A 319 -3.44 -2.57 -1.98
CA VAL A 319 -4.87 -2.68 -1.66
C VAL A 319 -5.64 -3.33 -2.80
N PRO A 320 -5.57 -2.87 -4.07
CA PRO A 320 -6.36 -3.49 -5.13
C PRO A 320 -5.95 -4.93 -5.41
N PHE A 321 -4.66 -5.25 -5.35
CA PHE A 321 -4.17 -6.61 -5.52
C PHE A 321 -4.80 -7.55 -4.50
N PHE A 322 -4.74 -7.16 -3.22
CA PHE A 322 -5.40 -7.90 -2.17
C PHE A 322 -6.89 -7.97 -2.45
N ALA A 323 -7.60 -6.84 -2.54
CA ALA A 323 -9.05 -6.82 -2.74
C ALA A 323 -9.55 -7.70 -3.89
N ALA A 324 -8.77 -7.82 -4.98
CA ALA A 324 -9.07 -8.73 -6.08
C ALA A 324 -8.82 -10.21 -5.76
N LEU A 325 -7.79 -10.55 -4.96
CA LEU A 325 -7.54 -11.92 -4.49
C LEU A 325 -8.63 -12.45 -3.56
N ALA A 326 -9.15 -11.63 -2.64
CA ALA A 326 -10.19 -12.09 -1.71
C ALA A 326 -11.58 -12.27 -2.33
N GLY A 327 -11.80 -11.75 -3.55
CA GLY A 327 -13.10 -11.86 -4.21
C GLY A 327 -14.22 -11.19 -3.40
N GLU A 328 -15.35 -11.88 -3.24
CA GLU A 328 -16.56 -11.34 -2.59
C GLU A 328 -16.42 -11.19 -1.08
N ASP A 329 -15.64 -12.08 -0.45
CA ASP A 329 -15.40 -12.11 1.00
C ASP A 329 -14.64 -10.89 1.50
N GLY A 330 -13.90 -10.20 0.62
CA GLY A 330 -13.07 -9.06 0.99
C GLY A 330 -11.96 -9.42 1.99
N PHE A 331 -11.29 -8.42 2.55
CA PHE A 331 -10.37 -8.65 3.67
C PHE A 331 -11.06 -8.19 4.94
N GLU A 332 -11.27 -9.11 5.87
CA GLU A 332 -11.42 -8.73 7.27
C GLU A 332 -10.04 -8.27 7.76
N ILE A 333 -9.87 -6.96 7.93
CA ILE A 333 -8.78 -6.44 8.74
C ILE A 333 -9.13 -6.79 10.18
N ASN A 334 -8.73 -8.00 10.62
CA ASN A 334 -8.86 -8.40 11.99
C ASN A 334 -7.98 -7.50 12.87
N GLY A 335 -8.65 -6.65 13.67
CA GLY A 335 -8.04 -5.81 14.69
C GLY A 335 -7.90 -4.34 14.29
N LEU A 336 -8.82 -3.50 14.77
CA LEU A 336 -8.61 -2.16 15.34
C LEU A 336 -10.01 -1.53 15.56
N VAL A 337 -10.52 -1.73 16.79
CA VAL A 337 -11.41 -0.77 17.47
C VAL A 337 -10.50 0.19 18.21
#